data_AF-A0A953Q7V6-F1
#
_entry.id   AF-A0A953Q7V6-F1
#
_cell.length_a   1.000
_cell.length_b   1.000
_cell.length_c   1.000
_cell.angle_alpha   90.00
_cell.angle_beta   90.00
_cell.angle_gamma   90.00
#
_symmetry.space_group_name_H-M   'P 1'
#
loop_
_entity.id
_entity.type
_entity.pdbx_description
1 polymer ?
#
loop_
_entity_poly.entity_id
_entity_poly.type
_entity_poly.pdbx_seq_one_letter_code
_entity_poly.pdbx_strand_id
1 'polypeptide(L)'
;MSTAVMTEQITAASPRFTARMAGVFYLLTIVARMLVEIFVRNRLIVSDDAAATATNILAHEPLFQWGFAGDIISFASYIALTALLYELFKPVDRSLSLVAALFGLVASVVQAISSLFHLAPLVLLGGAPYLKVFTAEQLQALALVFLRLRAAAYHNIGLVFFGLYLLLVGILILKSTFLPRILGVLMVLAGLSYVPFLSPPLVRSLQPYILIFPGVGQISLCLWLLVMGVNVAKWQEKAGGWRMQRS
;
A
#
# COMPACT_ATOMS: atom_id res chain seq x y z
N MET A 1 36.03 -21.87 22.19
CA MET A 1 35.23 -20.89 21.41
C MET A 1 34.83 -21.53 20.08
N SER A 2 33.77 -22.33 20.07
CA SER A 2 33.28 -22.96 18.83
C SER A 2 31.91 -23.59 19.10
N THR A 3 31.03 -23.60 18.10
CA THR A 3 29.61 -24.05 18.09
C THR A 3 28.54 -23.04 18.52
N ALA A 4 28.54 -22.48 19.73
CA ALA A 4 27.43 -21.59 20.17
C ALA A 4 27.26 -20.30 19.33
N VAL A 5 28.37 -19.69 18.91
CA VAL A 5 28.37 -18.46 18.06
C VAL A 5 27.97 -18.77 16.61
N MET A 6 28.16 -20.01 16.16
CA MET A 6 27.85 -20.43 14.78
C MET A 6 26.36 -20.77 14.63
N THR A 7 25.70 -21.23 15.71
CA THR A 7 24.26 -21.50 15.73
C THR A 7 23.42 -20.22 15.85
N GLU A 8 23.95 -19.15 16.46
CA GLU A 8 23.28 -17.84 16.51
C GLU A 8 23.20 -17.12 15.15
N GLN A 9 24.07 -17.48 14.20
CA GLN A 9 24.03 -16.91 12.84
C GLN A 9 22.94 -17.53 11.94
N ILE A 10 22.30 -18.62 12.36
CA ILE A 10 21.34 -19.37 11.53
C ILE A 10 19.93 -18.73 11.57
N THR A 11 19.62 -17.85 12.53
CA THR A 11 18.26 -17.32 12.74
C THR A 11 18.03 -15.86 12.34
N ALA A 12 19.03 -15.16 11.79
CA ALA A 12 18.81 -13.88 11.14
C ALA A 12 18.77 -14.08 9.62
N ALA A 13 17.57 -14.01 9.03
CA ALA A 13 17.41 -14.08 7.58
C ALA A 13 18.40 -13.10 6.89
N SER A 14 19.09 -13.58 5.86
CA SER A 14 20.07 -12.79 5.11
C SER A 14 19.45 -11.44 4.69
N PRO A 15 20.09 -10.29 4.93
CA PRO A 15 19.51 -8.98 4.61
C PRO A 15 19.16 -8.85 3.12
N ARG A 16 19.87 -9.58 2.25
CA ARG A 16 19.53 -9.66 0.82
C ARG A 16 18.26 -10.46 0.56
N PHE A 17 18.05 -11.55 1.30
CA PHE A 17 16.80 -12.33 1.22
C PHE A 17 15.62 -11.49 1.71
N THR A 18 15.74 -10.82 2.86
CA THR A 18 14.73 -9.89 3.39
C THR A 18 14.38 -8.81 2.37
N ALA A 19 15.39 -8.19 1.74
CA ALA A 19 15.18 -7.18 0.70
C ALA A 19 14.45 -7.75 -0.53
N ARG A 20 14.81 -8.96 -0.97
CA ARG A 20 14.13 -9.60 -2.12
C ARG A 20 12.70 -9.98 -1.82
N MET A 21 12.44 -10.53 -0.63
CA MET A 21 11.08 -10.82 -0.17
C MET A 21 10.25 -9.54 -0.07
N ALA A 22 10.84 -8.44 0.42
CA ALA A 22 10.19 -7.13 0.39
C ALA A 22 9.83 -6.76 -1.06
N GLY A 23 10.77 -6.89 -2.02
CA GLY A 23 10.49 -6.69 -3.44
C GLY A 23 9.35 -7.55 -3.99
N VAL A 24 9.25 -8.83 -3.60
CA VAL A 24 8.17 -9.74 -4.02
C VAL A 24 6.81 -9.28 -3.49
N PHE A 25 6.71 -9.00 -2.19
CA PHE A 25 5.46 -8.50 -1.61
C PHE A 25 5.07 -7.14 -2.20
N TYR A 26 6.04 -6.29 -2.48
CA TYR A 26 5.81 -5.02 -3.15
C TYR A 26 5.24 -5.24 -4.56
N LEU A 27 5.86 -6.10 -5.37
CA LEU A 27 5.36 -6.41 -6.70
C LEU A 27 3.94 -6.98 -6.65
N LEU A 28 3.68 -7.91 -5.72
CA LEU A 28 2.35 -8.49 -5.51
C LEU A 28 1.31 -7.40 -5.23
N THR A 29 1.64 -6.42 -4.40
CA THR A 29 0.73 -5.29 -4.10
C THR A 29 0.47 -4.44 -5.35
N ILE A 30 1.50 -4.13 -6.14
CA ILE A 30 1.36 -3.27 -7.33
C ILE A 30 0.50 -3.99 -8.37
N VAL A 31 0.80 -5.25 -8.65
CA VAL A 31 0.10 -6.06 -9.65
C VAL A 31 -1.35 -6.30 -9.23
N ALA A 32 -1.60 -6.75 -8.00
CA ALA A 32 -2.95 -7.03 -7.53
C ALA A 32 -3.83 -5.77 -7.58
N ARG A 33 -3.30 -4.61 -7.13
CA ARG A 33 -4.02 -3.34 -7.20
C ARG A 33 -4.29 -2.90 -8.64
N MET A 34 -3.31 -3.03 -9.53
CA MET A 34 -3.47 -2.70 -10.95
C MET A 34 -4.53 -3.57 -11.62
N LEU A 35 -4.54 -4.87 -11.35
CA LEU A 35 -5.55 -5.79 -11.88
C LEU A 35 -6.96 -5.45 -11.37
N VAL A 36 -7.11 -5.15 -10.09
CA VAL A 36 -8.41 -4.73 -9.51
C VAL A 36 -8.89 -3.43 -10.15
N GLU A 37 -8.01 -2.45 -10.33
CA GLU A 37 -8.38 -1.17 -10.94
C GLU A 37 -8.84 -1.33 -12.40
N ILE A 38 -8.05 -2.06 -13.21
CA ILE A 38 -8.30 -2.22 -14.64
C ILE A 38 -9.50 -3.14 -14.90
N PHE A 39 -9.54 -4.31 -14.28
CA PHE A 39 -10.51 -5.35 -14.63
C PHE A 39 -11.81 -5.28 -13.84
N VAL A 40 -11.80 -4.66 -12.66
CA VAL A 40 -13.00 -4.56 -11.81
C VAL A 40 -13.55 -3.15 -11.86
N ARG A 41 -12.78 -2.11 -11.50
CA ARG A 41 -13.35 -0.78 -11.30
C ARG A 41 -13.63 -0.04 -12.58
N ASN A 42 -12.66 0.02 -13.49
CA ASN A 42 -12.83 0.68 -14.78
C ASN A 42 -13.89 0.00 -15.65
N ARG A 43 -14.17 -1.29 -15.39
CA ARG A 43 -15.19 -2.06 -16.11
C ARG A 43 -16.58 -1.95 -15.47
N LEU A 44 -16.68 -1.96 -14.14
CA LEU A 44 -17.96 -2.10 -13.46
C LEU A 44 -18.54 -0.78 -12.94
N ILE A 45 -17.71 0.23 -12.67
CA ILE A 45 -18.15 1.48 -12.04
C ILE A 45 -18.24 2.57 -13.10
N VAL A 46 -19.46 3.05 -13.34
CA VAL A 46 -19.73 4.22 -14.18
C VAL A 46 -19.97 5.40 -13.24
N SER A 47 -19.00 6.31 -13.18
CA SER A 47 -18.93 7.40 -12.20
C SER A 47 -20.26 8.15 -12.00
N ASP A 48 -20.97 8.46 -13.08
CA ASP A 48 -22.14 9.34 -13.05
C ASP A 48 -23.46 8.60 -13.37
N ASP A 49 -23.44 7.27 -13.40
CA ASP A 49 -24.61 6.45 -13.70
C ASP A 49 -24.73 5.29 -12.68
N ALA A 50 -25.61 5.48 -11.71
CA ALA A 50 -25.89 4.50 -10.67
C ALA A 50 -26.60 3.26 -11.21
N ALA A 51 -27.47 3.41 -12.21
CA ALA A 51 -28.21 2.31 -12.81
C ALA A 51 -27.25 1.42 -13.61
N ALA A 52 -26.44 2.01 -14.50
CA ALA A 52 -25.44 1.27 -15.27
C ALA A 52 -24.42 0.57 -14.35
N THR A 53 -23.96 1.25 -13.29
CA THR A 53 -23.06 0.64 -12.29
C THR A 53 -23.71 -0.59 -11.63
N ALA A 54 -24.97 -0.47 -11.17
CA ALA A 54 -25.67 -1.58 -10.55
C ALA A 54 -25.89 -2.75 -11.51
N THR A 55 -26.29 -2.48 -12.76
CA THR A 55 -26.44 -3.49 -13.80
C THR A 55 -25.12 -4.22 -14.06
N ASN A 56 -24.01 -3.49 -14.17
CA ASN A 56 -22.69 -4.08 -14.39
C ASN A 56 -22.26 -4.99 -13.23
N ILE A 57 -22.47 -4.55 -11.98
CA ILE A 57 -22.13 -5.30 -10.77
C ILE A 57 -22.96 -6.59 -10.70
N LEU A 58 -24.28 -6.51 -10.89
CA LEU A 58 -25.16 -7.68 -10.84
C LEU A 58 -24.86 -8.67 -11.98
N ALA A 59 -24.52 -8.17 -13.16
CA ALA A 59 -24.13 -9.02 -14.30
C ALA A 59 -22.77 -9.70 -14.12
N HIS A 60 -21.89 -9.15 -13.27
CA HIS A 60 -20.53 -9.64 -13.06
C HIS A 60 -20.18 -9.76 -11.56
N GLU A 61 -21.11 -10.28 -10.75
CA GLU A 61 -20.95 -10.36 -9.30
C GLU A 61 -19.66 -11.08 -8.86
N PRO A 62 -19.27 -12.24 -9.44
CA PRO A 62 -18.02 -12.91 -9.05
C PRO A 62 -16.79 -12.01 -9.28
N LEU A 63 -16.76 -11.26 -10.39
CA LEU A 63 -15.67 -10.34 -10.69
C LEU A 63 -15.58 -9.21 -9.66
N PHE A 64 -16.73 -8.71 -9.21
CA PHE A 64 -16.80 -7.70 -8.17
C PHE A 64 -16.30 -8.22 -6.80
N GLN A 65 -16.61 -9.48 -6.46
CA GLN A 65 -16.07 -10.16 -5.27
C GLN A 65 -14.56 -10.41 -5.38
N TRP A 66 -14.05 -10.76 -6.56
CA TRP A 66 -12.60 -10.84 -6.82
C TRP A 66 -11.90 -9.51 -6.58
N GLY A 67 -12.55 -8.38 -6.90
CA GLY A 67 -12.05 -7.04 -6.58
C GLY A 67 -11.78 -6.85 -5.09
N PHE A 68 -12.71 -7.30 -4.24
CA PHE A 68 -12.54 -7.27 -2.79
C PHE A 68 -11.39 -8.17 -2.34
N ALA A 69 -11.34 -9.42 -2.80
CA ALA A 69 -10.26 -10.35 -2.47
C ALA A 69 -8.88 -9.79 -2.86
N GLY A 70 -8.77 -9.21 -4.05
CA GLY A 70 -7.54 -8.58 -4.55
C GLY A 70 -7.10 -7.40 -3.69
N ASP A 71 -8.04 -6.56 -3.23
CA ASP A 71 -7.75 -5.47 -2.28
C ASP A 71 -7.19 -6.03 -0.96
N ILE A 72 -7.83 -7.04 -0.37
CA ILE A 72 -7.39 -7.66 0.90
C ILE A 72 -5.99 -8.29 0.78
N ILE A 73 -5.75 -9.06 -0.29
CA ILE A 73 -4.42 -9.65 -0.57
C ILE A 73 -3.36 -8.56 -0.72
N SER A 74 -3.71 -7.46 -1.39
CA SER A 74 -2.80 -6.32 -1.55
C SER A 74 -2.45 -5.70 -0.20
N PHE A 75 -3.42 -5.44 0.68
CA PHE A 75 -3.13 -4.83 1.99
C PHE A 75 -2.35 -5.77 2.91
N ALA A 76 -2.68 -7.06 2.94
CA ALA A 76 -1.94 -8.05 3.71
C ALA A 76 -0.47 -8.14 3.25
N SER A 77 -0.27 -8.15 1.92
CA SER A 77 1.08 -8.14 1.33
C SER A 77 1.83 -6.85 1.66
N TYR A 78 1.14 -5.71 1.72
CA TYR A 78 1.75 -4.44 2.07
C TYR A 78 2.17 -4.36 3.55
N ILE A 79 1.39 -4.97 4.45
CA ILE A 79 1.76 -5.11 5.87
C ILE A 79 3.04 -5.96 5.98
N ALA A 80 3.11 -7.08 5.26
CA ALA A 80 4.31 -7.91 5.22
C ALA A 80 5.53 -7.15 4.66
N LEU A 81 5.36 -6.42 3.56
CA LEU A 81 6.37 -5.51 3.01
C LEU A 81 6.85 -4.50 4.07
N THR A 82 5.92 -3.87 4.78
CA THR A 82 6.21 -2.86 5.79
C THR A 82 7.05 -3.44 6.94
N ALA A 83 6.71 -4.65 7.39
CA ALA A 83 7.48 -5.36 8.42
C ALA A 83 8.91 -5.73 7.94
N LEU A 84 9.06 -6.17 6.69
CA LEU A 84 10.36 -6.49 6.10
C LEU A 84 11.24 -5.24 5.94
N LEU A 85 10.66 -4.12 5.51
CA LEU A 85 11.36 -2.85 5.42
C LEU A 85 11.73 -2.31 6.81
N TYR A 86 10.88 -2.51 7.82
CA TYR A 86 11.21 -2.17 9.19
C TYR A 86 12.49 -2.89 9.66
N GLU A 87 12.57 -4.21 9.50
CA GLU A 87 13.76 -4.98 9.88
C GLU A 87 14.99 -4.58 9.05
N LEU A 88 14.81 -4.24 7.78
CA LEU A 88 15.90 -3.78 6.92
C LEU A 88 16.48 -2.42 7.36
N PHE A 89 15.62 -1.48 7.79
CA PHE A 89 16.03 -0.12 8.16
C PHE A 89 16.24 0.10 9.66
N LYS A 90 15.85 -0.85 10.51
CA LYS A 90 16.05 -0.80 11.97
C LYS A 90 17.51 -0.55 12.40
N PRO A 91 18.54 -1.09 11.72
CA PRO A 91 19.94 -0.73 11.98
C PRO A 91 20.33 0.72 11.65
N VAL A 92 19.57 1.39 10.77
CA VAL A 92 19.85 2.77 10.35
C VAL A 92 19.33 3.75 11.40
N ASP A 93 18.07 3.57 11.79
CA ASP A 93 17.38 4.39 12.78
C ASP A 93 16.12 3.65 13.26
N ARG A 94 16.18 3.02 14.43
CA ARG A 94 15.07 2.20 14.94
C ARG A 94 13.81 3.02 15.14
N SER A 95 13.92 4.22 15.70
CA SER A 95 12.78 5.06 16.01
C SER A 95 12.09 5.52 14.73
N LEU A 96 12.86 6.02 13.77
CA LEU A 96 12.32 6.46 12.48
C LEU A 96 11.73 5.31 11.68
N SER A 97 12.39 4.13 11.69
CA SER A 97 11.88 2.92 11.05
C SER A 97 10.57 2.45 11.67
N LEU A 98 10.45 2.49 13.00
CA LEU A 98 9.21 2.14 13.70
C LEU A 98 8.08 3.12 13.36
N VAL A 99 8.35 4.42 13.39
CA VAL A 99 7.36 5.46 13.04
C VAL A 99 6.89 5.28 11.60
N ALA A 100 7.79 5.01 10.66
CA ALA A 100 7.43 4.67 9.29
C ALA A 100 6.49 3.44 9.27
N ALA A 101 6.88 2.35 9.92
CA ALA A 101 6.08 1.13 9.96
C ALA A 101 4.66 1.36 10.53
N LEU A 102 4.53 2.19 11.58
CA LEU A 102 3.24 2.57 12.15
C LEU A 102 2.37 3.34 11.14
N PHE A 103 2.95 4.31 10.42
CA PHE A 103 2.22 5.01 9.36
C PHE A 103 1.79 4.07 8.22
N GLY A 104 2.66 3.15 7.80
CA GLY A 104 2.33 2.14 6.79
C GLY A 104 1.22 1.20 7.24
N LEU A 105 1.21 0.81 8.52
CA LEU A 105 0.17 -0.02 9.12
C LEU A 105 -1.16 0.73 9.19
N VAL A 106 -1.17 1.97 9.70
CA VAL A 106 -2.38 2.82 9.75
C VAL A 106 -2.95 3.02 8.35
N ALA A 107 -2.11 3.33 7.37
CA ALA A 107 -2.54 3.44 5.98
C ALA A 107 -3.20 2.14 5.48
N SER A 108 -2.60 0.99 5.78
CA SER A 108 -3.13 -0.32 5.36
C SER A 108 -4.46 -0.64 6.05
N VAL A 109 -4.60 -0.33 7.34
CA VAL A 109 -5.83 -0.54 8.11
C VAL A 109 -6.96 0.34 7.59
N VAL A 110 -6.70 1.63 7.36
CA VAL A 110 -7.69 2.55 6.80
C VAL A 110 -8.17 2.06 5.42
N GLN A 111 -7.25 1.62 4.57
CA GLN A 111 -7.60 1.09 3.25
C GLN A 111 -8.38 -0.23 3.33
N ALA A 112 -8.03 -1.12 4.25
CA ALA A 112 -8.78 -2.35 4.50
C ALA A 112 -10.22 -2.04 4.98
N ILE A 113 -10.38 -1.12 5.93
CA ILE A 113 -11.70 -0.66 6.40
C ILE A 113 -12.49 -0.02 5.25
N SER A 114 -11.84 0.76 4.38
CA SER A 114 -12.53 1.34 3.22
C SER A 114 -13.11 0.28 2.28
N SER A 115 -12.54 -0.94 2.28
CA SER A 115 -13.03 -2.05 1.45
C SER A 115 -14.34 -2.65 1.97
N LEU A 116 -14.75 -2.36 3.21
CA LEU A 116 -16.10 -2.69 3.68
C LEU A 116 -17.16 -2.00 2.83
N PHE A 117 -16.92 -0.75 2.42
CA PHE A 117 -17.81 -0.01 1.55
C PHE A 117 -17.84 -0.58 0.11
N HIS A 118 -16.83 -1.36 -0.29
CA HIS A 118 -16.85 -2.12 -1.55
C HIS A 118 -17.90 -3.23 -1.52
N LEU A 119 -18.21 -3.82 -0.37
CA LEU A 119 -19.19 -4.91 -0.28
C LEU A 119 -20.64 -4.42 -0.26
N ALA A 120 -20.86 -3.15 0.08
CA ALA A 120 -22.20 -2.58 0.24
C ALA A 120 -23.10 -2.75 -1.01
N PRO A 121 -22.62 -2.57 -2.27
CA PRO A 121 -23.44 -2.83 -3.46
C PRO A 121 -24.02 -4.24 -3.53
N LEU A 122 -23.28 -5.27 -3.11
CA LEU A 122 -23.79 -6.66 -3.13
C LEU A 122 -24.94 -6.85 -2.14
N VAL A 123 -24.84 -6.21 -0.97
CA VAL A 123 -25.89 -6.28 0.06
C VAL A 123 -27.12 -5.48 -0.39
N LEU A 124 -26.92 -4.27 -0.92
CA LEU A 124 -27.99 -3.35 -1.30
C LEU A 124 -28.74 -3.80 -2.56
N LEU A 125 -28.05 -4.43 -3.51
CA LEU A 125 -28.63 -4.86 -4.77
C LEU A 125 -29.12 -6.32 -4.74
N GLY A 126 -28.84 -7.06 -3.67
CA GLY A 126 -29.16 -8.49 -3.54
C GLY A 126 -30.65 -8.84 -3.32
N GLY A 127 -31.54 -7.85 -3.30
CA GLY A 127 -33.00 -8.08 -3.30
C GLY A 127 -33.60 -8.65 -2.00
N ALA A 128 -32.90 -8.50 -0.88
CA ALA A 128 -33.37 -9.01 0.41
C ALA A 128 -34.74 -8.42 0.83
N PRO A 129 -35.62 -9.17 1.52
CA PRO A 129 -36.99 -8.71 1.83
C PRO A 129 -37.07 -7.39 2.60
N TYR A 130 -36.13 -7.12 3.50
CA TYR A 130 -36.09 -5.88 4.28
C TYR A 130 -35.74 -4.63 3.44
N LEU A 131 -35.21 -4.81 2.22
CA LEU A 131 -34.88 -3.72 1.32
C LEU A 131 -36.07 -3.25 0.48
N LYS A 132 -37.21 -3.98 0.49
CA LYS A 132 -38.41 -3.62 -0.27
C LYS A 132 -39.07 -2.29 0.15
N VAL A 133 -38.64 -1.72 1.27
CA VAL A 133 -39.04 -0.36 1.71
C VAL A 133 -38.43 0.72 0.82
N PHE A 134 -37.30 0.43 0.16
CA PHE A 134 -36.65 1.33 -0.79
C PHE A 134 -37.06 1.04 -2.23
N THR A 135 -37.05 2.08 -3.08
CA THR A 135 -37.18 1.87 -4.53
C THR A 135 -35.88 1.34 -5.13
N ALA A 136 -35.94 0.76 -6.33
CA ALA A 136 -34.75 0.25 -7.01
C ALA A 136 -33.73 1.36 -7.27
N GLU A 137 -34.19 2.55 -7.69
CA GLU A 137 -33.36 3.71 -7.97
C GLU A 137 -32.64 4.20 -6.71
N GLN A 138 -33.31 4.16 -5.55
CA GLN A 138 -32.71 4.52 -4.25
C GLN A 138 -31.58 3.55 -3.88
N LEU A 139 -31.77 2.24 -4.07
CA LEU A 139 -30.75 1.23 -3.78
C LEU A 139 -29.53 1.37 -4.71
N GLN A 140 -29.76 1.63 -6.00
CA GLN A 140 -28.72 1.88 -6.98
C GLN A 140 -27.89 3.12 -6.63
N ALA A 141 -28.57 4.24 -6.31
CA ALA A 141 -27.91 5.47 -5.88
C ALA A 141 -27.09 5.25 -4.59
N LEU A 142 -27.65 4.53 -3.62
CA LEU A 142 -26.97 4.23 -2.36
C LEU A 142 -25.74 3.34 -2.59
N ALA A 143 -25.82 2.34 -3.47
CA ALA A 143 -24.68 1.52 -3.86
C ALA A 143 -23.54 2.37 -4.46
N LEU A 144 -23.86 3.31 -5.35
CA LEU A 144 -22.88 4.25 -5.90
C LEU A 144 -22.30 5.16 -4.81
N VAL A 145 -23.11 5.67 -3.89
CA VAL A 145 -22.65 6.49 -2.75
C VAL A 145 -21.63 5.72 -1.90
N PHE A 146 -21.86 4.44 -1.59
CA PHE A 146 -20.90 3.62 -0.86
C PHE A 146 -19.59 3.43 -1.64
N LEU A 147 -19.64 3.23 -2.95
CA LEU A 147 -18.44 3.18 -3.80
C LEU A 147 -17.68 4.51 -3.82
N ARG A 148 -18.38 5.65 -3.79
CA ARG A 148 -17.76 6.98 -3.67
C ARG A 148 -17.15 7.17 -2.27
N LEU A 149 -17.82 6.72 -1.22
CA LEU A 149 -17.32 6.79 0.15
C LEU A 149 -16.07 5.93 0.33
N ARG A 150 -16.05 4.73 -0.26
CA ARG A 150 -14.85 3.89 -0.38
C ARG A 150 -13.69 4.68 -0.97
N ALA A 151 -13.89 5.28 -2.15
CA ALA A 151 -12.85 6.04 -2.84
C ALA A 151 -12.39 7.24 -2.00
N ALA A 152 -13.31 7.97 -1.37
CA ALA A 152 -12.98 9.09 -0.51
C ALA A 152 -12.17 8.67 0.72
N ALA A 153 -12.56 7.60 1.42
CA ALA A 153 -11.81 7.07 2.56
C ALA A 153 -10.41 6.59 2.15
N TYR A 154 -10.33 5.91 1.01
CA TYR A 154 -9.08 5.44 0.44
C TYR A 154 -8.13 6.60 0.09
N HIS A 155 -8.62 7.60 -0.66
CA HIS A 155 -7.80 8.69 -1.19
C HIS A 155 -7.51 9.79 -0.16
N ASN A 156 -8.50 10.23 0.61
CA ASN A 156 -8.36 11.41 1.46
C ASN A 156 -7.70 11.07 2.80
N ILE A 157 -7.85 9.84 3.28
CA ILE A 157 -7.30 9.40 4.57
C ILE A 157 -6.15 8.43 4.33
N GLY A 158 -6.40 7.34 3.59
CA GLY A 158 -5.40 6.29 3.35
C GLY A 158 -4.12 6.81 2.69
N LEU A 159 -4.24 7.60 1.63
CA LEU A 159 -3.06 8.10 0.91
C LEU A 159 -2.24 9.11 1.70
N VAL A 160 -2.83 9.90 2.61
CA VAL A 160 -2.07 10.86 3.42
C VAL A 160 -1.10 10.12 4.34
N PHE A 161 -1.57 9.11 5.08
CA PHE A 161 -0.73 8.28 5.92
C PHE A 161 0.29 7.48 5.10
N PHE A 162 -0.12 7.01 3.92
CA PHE A 162 0.78 6.35 2.98
C PHE A 162 1.89 7.30 2.50
N GLY A 163 1.58 8.55 2.22
CA GLY A 163 2.54 9.58 1.86
C GLY A 163 3.60 9.80 2.93
N LEU A 164 3.17 9.92 4.19
CA LEU A 164 4.07 10.01 5.33
C LEU A 164 4.96 8.76 5.45
N TYR A 165 4.39 7.58 5.24
CA TYR A 165 5.16 6.34 5.20
C TYR A 165 6.25 6.36 4.12
N LEU A 166 5.91 6.68 2.87
CA LEU A 166 6.87 6.74 1.76
C LEU A 166 7.96 7.79 1.99
N LEU A 167 7.57 8.96 2.54
CA LEU A 167 8.50 10.03 2.90
C LEU A 167 9.57 9.53 3.88
N LEU A 168 9.14 8.86 4.96
CA LEU A 168 10.05 8.35 5.99
C LEU A 168 10.92 7.20 5.48
N VAL A 169 10.36 6.30 4.67
CA VAL A 169 11.13 5.25 3.98
C VAL A 169 12.18 5.89 3.06
N GLY A 170 11.83 6.94 2.33
CA GLY A 170 12.77 7.70 1.49
C GLY A 170 13.93 8.28 2.30
N ILE A 171 13.63 8.92 3.45
CA ILE A 171 14.65 9.45 4.37
C ILE A 171 15.55 8.32 4.91
N LEU A 172 14.98 7.17 5.27
CA LEU A 172 15.75 6.00 5.72
C LEU A 172 16.69 5.49 4.62
N ILE A 173 16.22 5.41 3.37
CA ILE A 173 17.05 5.04 2.22
C ILE A 173 18.22 6.02 2.06
N LEU A 174 17.98 7.34 2.16
CA LEU A 174 19.03 8.35 2.08
C LEU A 174 20.09 8.19 3.18
N LYS A 175 19.69 7.79 4.40
CA LYS A 175 20.59 7.52 5.55
C LYS A 175 21.27 6.14 5.50
N SER A 176 20.73 5.20 4.71
CA SER A 176 21.07 3.78 4.82
C SER A 176 22.45 3.37 4.29
N THR A 177 22.99 4.09 3.30
CA THR A 177 24.22 3.78 2.53
C THR A 177 24.25 2.44 1.78
N PHE A 178 23.38 1.48 2.12
CA PHE A 178 23.28 0.15 1.46
C PHE A 178 22.28 0.09 0.29
N LEU A 179 21.49 1.14 0.07
CA LEU A 179 20.63 1.36 -1.09
C LEU A 179 21.07 2.63 -1.86
N PRO A 180 20.78 2.73 -3.18
CA PRO A 180 21.04 3.94 -3.95
C PRO A 180 20.25 5.14 -3.43
N ARG A 181 20.93 6.29 -3.29
CA ARG A 181 20.28 7.54 -2.84
C ARG A 181 19.18 8.02 -3.79
N ILE A 182 19.30 7.74 -5.10
CA ILE A 182 18.28 8.10 -6.09
C ILE A 182 16.91 7.51 -5.74
N LEU A 183 16.86 6.27 -5.24
CA LEU A 183 15.61 5.65 -4.77
C LEU A 183 15.04 6.41 -3.57
N GLY A 184 15.90 6.85 -2.65
CA GLY A 184 15.49 7.65 -1.51
C GLY A 184 14.86 8.98 -1.92
N VAL A 185 15.44 9.68 -2.90
CA VAL A 185 14.88 10.94 -3.44
C VAL A 185 13.52 10.68 -4.10
N LEU A 186 13.43 9.65 -4.95
CA LEU A 186 12.17 9.30 -5.61
C LEU A 186 11.07 8.96 -4.60
N MET A 187 11.41 8.23 -3.52
CA MET A 187 10.48 7.90 -2.45
C MET A 187 10.04 9.11 -1.63
N VAL A 188 10.94 10.06 -1.37
CA VAL A 188 10.59 11.33 -0.72
C VAL A 188 9.61 12.12 -1.58
N LEU A 189 9.89 12.27 -2.88
CA LEU A 189 9.00 12.95 -3.82
C LEU A 189 7.63 12.26 -3.93
N ALA A 190 7.63 10.92 -3.96
CA ALA A 190 6.41 10.12 -3.90
C ALA A 190 5.60 10.36 -2.62
N GLY A 191 6.25 10.48 -1.47
CA GLY A 191 5.59 10.80 -0.21
C GLY A 191 4.96 12.20 -0.22
N LEU A 192 5.73 13.20 -0.68
CA LEU A 192 5.28 14.60 -0.74
C LEU A 192 4.08 14.79 -1.67
N SER A 193 3.99 14.04 -2.76
CA SER A 193 2.83 14.12 -3.66
C SER A 193 1.52 13.63 -3.04
N TYR A 194 1.54 12.90 -1.92
CA TYR A 194 0.32 12.47 -1.26
C TYR A 194 -0.16 13.42 -0.14
N VAL A 195 0.69 14.34 0.33
CA VAL A 195 0.32 15.33 1.35
C VAL A 195 -0.82 16.26 0.90
N PRO A 196 -0.89 16.71 -0.38
CA PRO A 196 -1.99 17.53 -0.87
C PRO A 196 -3.39 16.93 -0.74
N PHE A 197 -3.54 15.62 -0.51
CA PHE A 197 -4.85 14.97 -0.32
C PHE A 197 -5.60 15.46 0.94
N LEU A 198 -4.94 16.20 1.83
CA LEU A 198 -5.58 16.96 2.90
C LEU A 198 -6.43 18.15 2.40
N SER A 199 -6.22 18.60 1.16
CA SER A 199 -6.91 19.74 0.56
C SER A 199 -7.47 19.38 -0.82
N PRO A 200 -8.79 19.10 -0.94
CA PRO A 200 -9.43 18.78 -2.21
C PRO A 200 -9.19 19.83 -3.33
N PRO A 201 -9.17 21.15 -3.05
CA PRO A 201 -8.80 22.15 -4.06
C PRO A 201 -7.38 21.96 -4.59
N LEU A 202 -6.41 21.63 -3.72
CA LEU A 202 -5.02 21.46 -4.10
C LEU A 202 -4.81 20.21 -4.96
N VAL A 203 -5.51 19.11 -4.64
CA VAL A 203 -5.49 17.89 -5.48
C VAL A 203 -6.00 18.17 -6.88
N ARG A 204 -7.11 18.92 -7.02
CA ARG A 204 -7.70 19.24 -8.33
C ARG A 204 -6.74 20.05 -9.20
N SER A 205 -6.00 20.99 -8.63
CA SER A 205 -5.03 21.80 -9.38
C SER A 205 -3.76 21.04 -9.80
N LEU A 206 -3.42 19.95 -9.10
CA LEU A 206 -2.21 19.16 -9.34
C LEU A 206 -2.47 17.88 -10.15
N GLN A 207 -3.73 17.52 -10.37
CA GLN A 207 -4.12 16.43 -11.26
C GLN A 207 -3.80 16.79 -12.74
N PRO A 208 -3.30 15.83 -13.55
CA PRO A 208 -2.98 14.44 -13.23
C PRO A 208 -1.55 14.21 -12.70
N TYR A 209 -0.70 15.23 -12.71
CA TYR A 209 0.75 15.11 -12.48
C TYR A 209 1.13 14.58 -11.10
N ILE A 210 0.27 14.78 -10.09
CA ILE A 210 0.49 14.37 -8.71
C ILE A 210 0.75 12.86 -8.55
N LEU A 211 0.28 12.01 -9.48
CA LEU A 211 0.44 10.55 -9.40
C LEU A 211 1.69 10.01 -10.11
N ILE A 212 2.42 10.85 -10.85
CA ILE A 212 3.63 10.44 -11.58
C ILE A 212 4.74 10.05 -10.62
N PHE A 213 5.02 10.91 -9.63
CA PHE A 213 6.11 10.67 -8.67
C PHE A 213 5.92 9.42 -7.82
N PRO A 214 4.71 9.13 -7.27
CA PRO A 214 4.44 7.88 -6.60
C PRO A 214 4.64 6.66 -7.47
N GLY A 215 4.19 6.69 -8.73
CA GLY A 215 4.35 5.57 -9.65
C GLY A 215 5.82 5.25 -9.87
N VAL A 216 6.61 6.27 -10.26
CA VAL A 216 8.04 6.10 -10.54
C VAL A 216 8.81 5.66 -9.30
N GLY A 217 8.58 6.27 -8.14
CA GLY A 217 9.31 5.94 -6.92
C GLY A 217 9.04 4.53 -6.42
N GLN A 218 7.77 4.12 -6.35
CA GLN A 218 7.38 2.80 -5.87
C GLN A 218 7.85 1.68 -6.81
N ILE A 219 7.65 1.84 -8.12
CA ILE A 219 8.10 0.86 -9.13
C ILE A 219 9.62 0.73 -9.10
N SER A 220 10.34 1.85 -9.03
CA SER A 220 11.81 1.84 -8.98
C SER A 220 12.34 1.11 -7.75
N LEU A 221 11.77 1.38 -6.57
CA LEU A 221 12.16 0.71 -5.34
C LEU A 221 11.81 -0.79 -5.37
N CYS A 222 10.60 -1.13 -5.84
CA CYS A 222 10.16 -2.51 -6.01
C CYS A 222 11.12 -3.32 -6.88
N LEU A 223 11.41 -2.83 -8.10
CA LEU A 223 12.30 -3.50 -9.04
C LEU A 223 13.72 -3.62 -8.49
N TRP A 224 14.22 -2.58 -7.83
CA TRP A 224 15.56 -2.62 -7.23
C TRP A 224 15.66 -3.69 -6.13
N LEU A 225 14.69 -3.72 -5.20
CA LEU A 225 14.66 -4.69 -4.11
C LEU A 225 14.56 -6.12 -4.64
N LEU A 226 13.76 -6.33 -5.69
CA LEU A 226 13.55 -7.63 -6.31
C LEU A 226 14.81 -8.17 -7.00
N VAL A 227 15.48 -7.33 -7.81
CA VAL A 227 16.61 -7.75 -8.64
C VAL A 227 17.94 -7.66 -7.86
N MET A 228 18.24 -6.47 -7.37
CA MET A 228 19.54 -6.15 -6.76
C MET A 228 19.56 -6.50 -5.28
N GLY A 229 18.49 -6.18 -4.55
CA GLY A 229 18.43 -6.25 -3.09
C GLY A 229 19.22 -5.12 -2.42
N VAL A 230 20.00 -5.45 -1.39
CA VAL A 230 20.85 -4.49 -0.65
C VAL A 230 22.33 -4.85 -0.71
N ASN A 231 23.19 -3.86 -0.53
CA ASN A 231 24.61 -4.09 -0.29
C ASN A 231 24.82 -4.72 1.10
N VAL A 232 25.08 -6.03 1.14
CA VAL A 232 25.18 -6.80 2.39
C VAL A 232 26.30 -6.28 3.29
N ALA A 233 27.48 -5.97 2.75
CA ALA A 233 28.62 -5.50 3.54
C ALA A 233 28.30 -4.18 4.26
N LYS A 234 27.75 -3.20 3.54
CA LYS A 234 27.33 -1.91 4.12
C LYS A 234 26.19 -2.06 5.11
N TRP A 235 25.28 -2.99 4.87
CA TRP A 235 24.21 -3.29 5.82
C TRP A 235 24.75 -3.88 7.12
N GLN A 236 25.71 -4.83 7.03
CA GLN A 236 26.34 -5.44 8.21
C GLN A 236 27.16 -4.42 9.01
N GLU A 237 27.83 -3.48 8.35
CA GLU A 237 28.52 -2.37 9.01
C GLU A 237 27.55 -1.53 9.85
N LYS A 238 26.40 -1.14 9.28
CA LYS A 238 25.34 -0.42 10.00
C LYS A 238 24.76 -1.24 11.16
N ALA A 239 24.51 -2.52 10.94
CA ALA A 239 24.00 -3.44 11.96
C ALA A 239 24.99 -3.65 13.11
N GLY A 240 26.28 -3.74 12.82
CA GLY A 240 27.35 -3.85 13.82
C GLY A 240 27.42 -2.62 14.70
N GLY A 241 27.47 -1.42 14.10
CA GLY A 241 27.48 -0.16 14.85
C GLY A 241 26.24 0.02 15.73
N TRP A 242 25.06 -0.37 15.22
CA TRP A 242 23.82 -0.34 15.98
C TRP A 242 23.80 -1.29 17.18
N ARG A 243 24.37 -2.50 17.06
CA ARG A 243 24.48 -3.46 18.17
C ARG A 243 25.41 -2.96 19.27
N MET A 244 26.55 -2.36 18.90
CA MET A 244 27.52 -1.81 19.85
C MET A 244 26.97 -0.63 20.66
N GLN A 245 26.05 0.16 20.09
CA GLN A 245 25.38 1.25 20.80
C GLN A 245 24.30 0.78 21.80
N ARG A 246 23.99 -0.52 21.83
CA ARG A 246 22.90 -1.11 22.62
C ARG A 246 23.36 -2.11 23.68
N SER A 247 24.62 -2.54 23.63
CA SER A 247 25.31 -3.30 24.67
C SER A 247 25.84 -2.36 25.74
#